data_AF-A0A1B6JX08-F1
#
_entry.id   AF-A0A1B6JX08-F1
#
_cell.length_a   1.000
_cell.length_b   1.000
_cell.length_c   1.000
_cell.angle_alpha   90.00
_cell.angle_beta   90.00
_cell.angle_gamma   90.00
#
_symmetry.space_group_name_H-M   'P 1'
#
loop_
_entity.id
_entity.type
_entity.pdbx_description
1 polymer ?
#
loop_
_entity_poly.entity_id
_entity_poly.type
_entity_poly.pdbx_seq_one_letter_code
_entity_poly.pdbx_strand_id
1 'polypeptide(L)'
;MKRQFLDILAFSYMRANQYLWRMKCSELAFVWGTIGMASSLDEPRPNYNGVMGIDHVTGRLQPQCPRWKTQLKMYTVSIPLVILCMILAFFVMLISFWVEEQLRGSPDCPQWLYLAPSVAYAALIYLMNMVYRRFANNLTEWENHRTQSQFDRHRVTKLVLFEFVNNFMSLFYIAFIYQDMDMLRSQLATLLIISQAINNFQEALLPLILQYYSSKMAQLKKRNSSKKWQMPSSSVDVQELSGDDPRILQA
;
A
#
# COMPACT_ATOMS: atom_id res chain seq x y z
N MET A 1 -29.79 15.96 25.74
CA MET A 1 -30.73 14.97 25.15
C MET A 1 -30.53 14.74 23.65
N LYS A 2 -30.73 15.72 22.75
CA LYS A 2 -30.62 15.48 21.29
C LYS A 2 -29.25 14.95 20.82
N ARG A 3 -28.14 15.46 21.36
CA ARG A 3 -26.77 15.02 21.01
C ARG A 3 -26.50 13.57 21.44
N GLN A 4 -26.78 13.24 22.68
CA GLN A 4 -26.65 11.87 23.21
C GLN A 4 -27.51 10.86 22.43
N PHE A 5 -28.71 11.26 22.00
CA PHE A 5 -29.56 10.42 21.18
C PHE A 5 -28.96 10.15 19.79
N LEU A 6 -28.42 11.19 19.13
CA LEU A 6 -27.70 11.05 17.87
C LEU A 6 -26.46 10.16 18.01
N ASP A 7 -25.69 10.32 19.09
CA ASP A 7 -24.51 9.49 19.36
C ASP A 7 -24.91 8.01 19.50
N ILE A 8 -25.95 7.71 20.29
CA ILE A 8 -26.47 6.35 20.47
C ILE A 8 -26.95 5.75 19.13
N LEU A 9 -27.67 6.53 18.33
CA LEU A 9 -28.10 6.10 17.00
C LEU A 9 -26.92 5.82 16.07
N ALA A 10 -25.88 6.65 16.08
CA ALA A 10 -24.70 6.44 15.26
C ALA A 10 -23.96 5.15 15.66
N PHE A 11 -23.78 4.91 16.96
CA PHE A 11 -23.17 3.68 17.46
C PHE A 11 -24.00 2.44 17.14
N SER A 12 -25.32 2.51 17.31
CA SER A 12 -26.21 1.39 17.00
C SER A 12 -26.21 1.08 15.50
N TYR A 13 -26.27 2.10 14.65
CA TYR A 13 -26.19 1.98 13.20
C TYR A 13 -24.85 1.36 12.77
N MET A 14 -23.72 1.83 13.28
CA MET A 14 -22.40 1.27 12.94
C MET A 14 -22.30 -0.20 13.33
N ARG A 15 -22.76 -0.55 14.55
CA ARG A 15 -22.79 -1.94 15.02
C ARG A 15 -23.69 -2.82 14.16
N ALA A 16 -24.87 -2.32 13.80
CA ALA A 16 -25.82 -3.04 12.96
C ALA A 16 -25.23 -3.33 11.57
N ASN A 17 -24.62 -2.34 10.92
CA ASN A 17 -23.96 -2.53 9.62
C ASN A 17 -22.82 -3.54 9.70
N GLN A 18 -21.96 -3.45 10.72
CA GLN A 18 -20.87 -4.41 10.91
C GLN A 18 -21.41 -5.83 11.10
N TYR A 19 -22.50 -5.98 11.85
CA TYR A 19 -23.14 -7.28 12.08
C TYR A 19 -23.76 -7.84 10.79
N LEU A 20 -24.54 -7.03 10.06
CA LEU A 20 -25.15 -7.40 8.79
C LEU A 20 -24.10 -7.77 7.75
N TRP A 21 -23.01 -7.01 7.66
CA TRP A 21 -21.88 -7.30 6.79
C TRP A 21 -21.25 -8.66 7.12
N ARG A 22 -20.96 -8.92 8.40
CA ARG A 22 -20.39 -10.20 8.85
C ARG A 22 -21.32 -11.38 8.52
N MET A 23 -22.62 -11.22 8.72
CA MET A 23 -23.60 -12.24 8.35
C MET A 23 -23.58 -12.50 6.85
N LYS A 24 -23.62 -11.44 6.03
CA LYS A 24 -23.61 -11.58 4.57
C LYS A 24 -22.33 -12.20 4.05
N CYS A 25 -21.18 -11.85 4.62
CA CYS A 25 -19.90 -12.46 4.27
C CYS A 25 -19.87 -13.96 4.58
N SER A 26 -20.43 -14.39 5.72
CA SER A 26 -20.50 -15.82 6.06
C SER A 26 -21.43 -16.59 5.12
N GLU A 27 -22.58 -16.01 4.76
CA GLU A 27 -23.50 -16.60 3.79
C GLU A 27 -22.83 -16.75 2.42
N LEU A 28 -22.16 -15.71 1.93
CA LEU A 28 -21.43 -15.75 0.66
C LEU A 28 -20.28 -16.76 0.69
N ALA A 29 -19.52 -16.82 1.78
CA ALA A 29 -18.46 -17.81 1.94
C ALA A 29 -19.01 -19.25 1.92
N PHE A 30 -20.21 -19.46 2.48
CA PHE A 30 -20.89 -20.76 2.41
C PHE A 30 -21.29 -21.11 0.99
N VAL A 31 -21.95 -20.18 0.29
CA VAL A 31 -22.41 -20.36 -1.10
C VAL A 31 -21.23 -20.59 -2.05
N TRP A 32 -20.11 -19.88 -1.86
CA TRP A 32 -18.89 -20.06 -2.65
C TRP A 32 -18.06 -21.28 -2.22
N GLY A 33 -18.43 -21.97 -1.13
CA GLY A 33 -17.68 -23.11 -0.61
C GLY A 33 -16.29 -22.76 -0.06
N THR A 34 -16.02 -21.49 0.22
CA THR A 34 -14.71 -21.00 0.70
C THR A 34 -14.61 -20.98 2.23
N ILE A 35 -15.61 -21.50 2.95
CA ILE A 35 -15.55 -21.63 4.41
C ILE A 35 -14.42 -22.58 4.80
N GLY A 36 -13.45 -22.06 5.54
CA GLY A 36 -12.33 -22.85 6.06
C GLY A 36 -11.15 -23.05 5.09
N MET A 37 -11.33 -22.85 3.78
CA MET A 37 -10.23 -22.94 2.80
C MET A 37 -9.05 -22.03 3.15
N ALA A 38 -9.33 -20.81 3.63
CA ALA A 38 -8.33 -19.80 3.99
C ALA A 38 -7.47 -20.17 5.22
N SER A 39 -7.74 -21.27 5.92
CA SER A 39 -6.98 -21.69 7.11
C SER A 39 -6.39 -23.10 6.99
N SER A 40 -7.04 -24.01 6.25
CA SER A 40 -6.63 -25.41 6.13
C SER A 40 -5.68 -25.68 4.96
N LEU A 41 -5.67 -24.85 3.92
CA LEU A 41 -4.89 -25.07 2.70
C LEU A 41 -3.74 -24.08 2.49
N ASP A 42 -3.52 -23.15 3.42
CA ASP A 42 -2.43 -22.18 3.31
C ASP A 42 -1.08 -22.89 3.41
N GLU A 43 -0.41 -23.04 2.27
CA GLU A 43 0.96 -23.52 2.20
C GLU A 43 1.92 -22.56 2.91
N PRO A 44 3.03 -23.09 3.48
CA PRO A 44 4.05 -22.24 4.06
C PRO A 44 4.62 -21.30 2.97
N ARG A 45 4.79 -20.03 3.34
CA ARG A 45 5.36 -19.02 2.44
C ARG A 45 6.78 -19.46 2.00
N PRO A 46 7.22 -19.16 0.75
CA PRO A 46 8.55 -19.53 0.29
C PRO A 46 9.71 -19.04 1.19
N ASN A 47 9.55 -17.86 1.79
CA ASN A 47 10.54 -17.27 2.69
C ASN A 47 10.35 -17.68 4.17
N TYR A 48 9.55 -18.72 4.46
CA TYR A 48 9.36 -19.20 5.81
C TYR A 48 10.48 -20.16 6.20
N ASN A 49 11.23 -19.78 7.24
CA ASN A 49 12.39 -20.56 7.70
C ASN A 49 12.01 -21.40 8.92
N GLY A 50 12.34 -22.70 8.90
CA GLY A 50 12.05 -23.62 9.99
C GLY A 50 12.82 -24.93 9.84
N VAL A 51 12.74 -25.78 10.86
CA VAL A 51 13.30 -27.14 10.78
C VAL A 51 12.31 -27.98 9.98
N MET A 52 12.81 -28.78 9.03
CA MET A 52 11.95 -29.66 8.24
C MET A 52 11.35 -30.74 9.13
N GLY A 53 10.02 -30.84 9.15
CA GLY A 53 9.27 -31.82 9.93
C GLY A 53 8.03 -32.28 9.18
N ILE A 54 7.52 -33.46 9.54
CA ILE A 54 6.28 -33.99 8.97
C ILE A 54 5.11 -33.27 9.64
N ASP A 55 4.25 -32.64 8.86
CA ASP A 55 3.05 -32.00 9.37
C ASP A 55 2.03 -33.07 9.78
N HIS A 56 1.47 -32.96 10.99
CA HIS A 56 0.56 -33.97 11.55
C HIS A 56 -0.80 -34.01 10.86
N VAL A 57 -1.18 -32.92 10.17
CA VAL A 57 -2.46 -32.81 9.47
C VAL A 57 -2.32 -33.21 8.00
N THR A 58 -1.31 -32.68 7.31
CA THR A 58 -1.14 -32.92 5.86
C THR A 58 -0.23 -34.10 5.53
N GLY A 59 0.56 -34.61 6.49
CA GLY A 59 1.54 -35.68 6.27
C GLY A 59 2.71 -35.30 5.36
N ARG A 60 2.80 -34.03 4.91
CA ARG A 60 3.85 -33.55 4.02
C ARG A 60 5.07 -33.07 4.82
N LEU A 61 6.25 -33.18 4.23
CA LEU A 61 7.47 -32.59 4.76
C LEU A 61 7.41 -31.07 4.57
N GLN A 62 7.29 -30.32 5.66
CA GLN A 62 7.22 -28.85 5.64
C GLN A 62 8.16 -28.25 6.70
N PRO A 63 8.68 -27.04 6.47
CA PRO A 63 9.36 -26.29 7.52
C PRO A 63 8.40 -26.02 8.67
N GLN A 64 8.85 -26.26 9.91
CA GLN A 64 8.10 -26.00 11.14
C GLN A 64 8.94 -25.14 12.08
N CYS A 65 8.35 -24.06 12.59
CA CYS A 65 8.89 -23.26 13.68
C CYS A 65 7.84 -23.18 14.79
N PRO A 66 8.22 -23.36 16.07
CA PRO A 66 7.26 -23.27 17.15
C PRO A 66 6.68 -21.85 17.26
N ARG A 67 5.35 -21.76 17.28
CA ARG A 67 4.60 -20.49 17.23
C ARG A 67 5.00 -19.50 18.32
N TRP A 68 5.34 -20.00 19.52
CA TRP A 68 5.73 -19.14 20.65
C TRP A 68 6.97 -18.29 20.34
N LYS A 69 7.91 -18.76 19.51
CA LYS A 69 9.09 -17.96 19.11
C LYS A 69 8.69 -16.76 18.26
N THR A 70 7.79 -16.96 17.29
CA THR A 70 7.24 -15.87 16.46
C THR A 70 6.44 -14.90 17.31
N GLN A 71 5.59 -15.39 18.22
CA GLN A 71 4.81 -14.53 19.11
C GLN A 71 5.71 -13.72 20.04
N LEU A 72 6.74 -14.32 20.62
CA LEU A 72 7.69 -13.62 21.48
C LEU A 72 8.45 -12.52 20.73
N LYS A 73 8.93 -12.79 19.51
CA LYS A 73 9.53 -11.76 18.63
C LYS A 73 8.58 -10.59 18.37
N MET A 74 7.31 -10.90 18.10
CA MET A 74 6.28 -9.89 17.81
C MET A 74 6.00 -9.02 19.05
N TYR A 75 5.70 -9.62 20.20
CA TYR A 75 5.34 -8.90 21.42
C TYR A 75 6.53 -8.16 22.04
N THR A 76 7.72 -8.76 22.05
CA THR A 76 8.89 -8.19 22.73
C THR A 76 9.62 -7.15 21.88
N VAL A 77 9.64 -7.28 20.54
CA VAL A 77 10.44 -6.40 19.68
C VAL A 77 9.56 -5.59 18.74
N SER A 78 8.71 -6.23 17.94
CA SER A 78 8.01 -5.49 16.88
C SER A 78 6.99 -4.49 17.41
N ILE A 79 6.12 -4.89 18.34
CA ILE A 79 5.11 -3.99 18.90
C ILE A 79 5.71 -2.75 19.58
N PRO A 80 6.67 -2.87 20.51
CA PRO A 80 7.26 -1.68 21.14
C PRO A 80 8.01 -0.80 20.15
N LEU A 81 8.65 -1.39 19.13
CA LEU A 81 9.34 -0.64 18.09
C LEU A 81 8.38 0.14 17.19
N VAL A 82 7.23 -0.44 16.85
CA VAL A 82 6.15 0.26 16.12
C VAL A 82 5.58 1.40 16.97
N ILE A 83 5.33 1.16 18.26
CA ILE A 83 4.85 2.19 19.19
C ILE A 83 5.87 3.33 19.30
N LEU A 84 7.16 3.01 19.43
CA LEU A 84 8.24 4.01 19.47
C LEU A 84 8.24 4.88 18.19
N CYS A 85 8.06 4.26 17.02
CA CYS A 85 7.97 4.97 15.75
C CYS A 85 6.73 5.87 15.67
N MET A 86 5.58 5.42 16.17
CA MET A 86 4.37 6.24 16.26
C MET A 86 4.56 7.44 17.20
N ILE A 87 5.22 7.24 18.34
CA ILE A 87 5.55 8.32 19.28
C ILE A 87 6.49 9.33 18.61
N LEU A 88 7.51 8.87 17.88
CA LEU A 88 8.41 9.74 17.14
C LEU A 88 7.67 10.56 16.07
N ALA A 89 6.75 9.95 15.32
CA ALA A 89 5.93 10.66 14.35
C ALA A 89 5.05 11.73 15.03
N PHE A 90 4.50 11.44 16.21
CA PHE A 90 3.76 12.42 16.99
C PHE A 90 4.64 13.60 17.43
N PHE A 91 5.88 13.35 17.88
CA PHE A 91 6.81 14.43 18.20
C PHE A 91 7.18 15.28 16.98
N VAL A 92 7.38 14.65 15.82
CA VAL A 92 7.63 15.38 14.56
C VAL A 92 6.46 16.33 14.23
N MET A 93 5.22 15.87 14.41
CA MET A 93 4.02 16.70 14.26
C MET A 93 3.99 17.89 15.26
N LEU A 94 4.35 17.66 16.53
CA LEU A 94 4.42 18.74 17.52
C LEU A 94 5.48 19.78 17.16
N ILE A 95 6.66 19.32 16.71
CA ILE A 95 7.74 20.21 16.26
C ILE A 95 7.27 21.04 15.05
N SER A 96 6.58 20.45 14.08
CA SER A 96 6.07 21.21 12.93
C SER A 96 5.07 22.28 13.35
N PHE A 97 4.18 22.01 14.30
CA PHE A 97 3.26 23.02 14.82
C PHE A 97 3.98 24.13 15.57
N TRP A 98 4.97 23.79 16.40
CA TRP A 98 5.76 24.78 17.11
C TRP A 98 6.51 25.71 16.14
N VAL A 99 7.12 25.14 15.10
CA VAL A 99 7.79 25.92 14.04
C VAL A 99 6.80 26.82 13.30
N GLU A 100 5.62 26.32 12.92
CA GLU A 100 4.59 27.13 12.26
C GLU A 100 4.13 28.31 13.13
N GLU A 101 3.96 28.10 14.44
CA GLU A 101 3.55 29.13 15.38
C GLU A 101 4.62 30.21 15.58
N GLN A 102 5.89 29.82 15.74
CA GLN A 102 7.01 30.75 15.86
C GLN A 102 7.17 31.63 14.62
N LEU A 103 7.04 31.04 13.43
CA LEU A 103 7.10 31.80 12.18
C LEU A 103 5.95 32.80 12.08
N ARG A 104 4.71 32.38 12.39
CA ARG A 104 3.53 33.27 12.41
C ARG A 104 3.65 34.42 13.41
N GLY A 105 4.35 34.21 14.53
CA GLY A 105 4.62 35.24 15.53
C GLY A 105 5.63 36.32 15.08
N SER A 106 6.43 36.05 14.05
CA SER A 106 7.41 37.01 13.51
C SER A 106 6.78 37.92 12.44
N PRO A 107 6.81 39.26 12.61
CA PRO A 107 6.06 40.19 11.75
C PRO A 107 6.72 40.53 10.40
N ASP A 108 7.98 40.16 10.16
CA ASP A 108 8.77 40.63 9.00
C ASP A 108 9.01 39.59 7.89
N CYS A 109 8.31 38.45 7.92
CA CYS A 109 8.53 37.37 6.97
C CYS A 109 7.65 37.50 5.70
N PRO A 110 8.21 37.28 4.49
CA PRO A 110 7.42 37.30 3.27
C PRO A 110 6.46 36.11 3.20
N GLN A 111 5.31 36.31 2.52
CA GLN A 111 4.18 35.38 2.58
C GLN A 111 4.49 33.94 2.14
N TRP A 112 5.43 33.76 1.21
CA TRP A 112 5.89 32.45 0.74
C TRP A 112 6.71 31.68 1.78
N LEU A 113 7.33 32.37 2.73
CA LEU A 113 8.11 31.75 3.80
C LEU A 113 7.21 31.05 4.82
N TYR A 114 5.96 31.51 5.00
CA TYR A 114 4.96 30.82 5.83
C TYR A 114 4.52 29.47 5.24
N LEU A 115 4.64 29.27 3.92
CA LEU A 115 4.30 28.01 3.26
C LEU A 115 5.43 26.97 3.37
N ALA A 116 6.67 27.42 3.54
CA ALA A 116 7.85 26.56 3.55
C ALA A 116 7.81 25.45 4.63
N PRO A 117 7.44 25.71 5.90
CA PRO A 117 7.33 24.67 6.93
C PRO A 117 6.28 23.61 6.58
N SER A 118 5.13 24.03 6.05
CA SER A 118 4.04 23.13 5.69
C SER A 118 4.45 22.20 4.55
N VAL A 119 5.11 22.74 3.52
CA VAL A 119 5.63 21.94 2.39
C VAL A 119 6.75 21.01 2.85
N ALA A 120 7.67 21.49 3.69
CA ALA A 120 8.74 20.68 4.26
C ALA A 120 8.18 19.53 5.12
N TYR A 121 7.15 19.81 5.93
CA TYR A 121 6.46 18.81 6.73
C TYR A 121 5.76 17.76 5.87
N ALA A 122 5.05 18.18 4.81
CA ALA A 122 4.42 17.26 3.86
C ALA A 122 5.46 16.34 3.18
N ALA A 123 6.60 16.90 2.76
CA ALA A 123 7.71 16.13 2.20
C ALA A 123 8.32 15.14 3.22
N LEU A 124 8.46 15.57 4.48
CA LEU A 124 8.96 14.73 5.57
C LEU A 124 8.02 13.56 5.85
N ILE A 125 6.69 13.79 5.93
CA ILE A 125 5.70 12.71 6.09
C ILE A 125 5.78 11.73 4.92
N TYR A 126 5.86 12.23 3.68
CA TYR A 126 5.98 11.37 2.51
C TYR A 126 7.21 10.46 2.60
N LEU A 127 8.37 11.03 2.96
CA LEU A 127 9.61 10.28 3.15
C LEU A 127 9.49 9.27 4.29
N MET A 128 8.94 9.68 5.44
CA MET A 128 8.70 8.80 6.59
C MET A 128 7.78 7.63 6.24
N ASN A 129 6.68 7.88 5.54
CA ASN A 129 5.79 6.83 5.07
C ASN A 129 6.50 5.84 4.14
N MET A 130 7.34 6.33 3.22
CA MET A 130 8.11 5.46 2.32
C MET A 130 9.11 4.58 3.09
N VAL A 131 9.87 5.18 4.01
CA VAL A 131 10.84 4.47 4.85
C VAL A 131 10.13 3.47 5.75
N TYR A 132 9.03 3.88 6.39
CA TYR A 132 8.25 3.03 7.29
C TYR A 132 7.63 1.84 6.55
N ARG A 133 7.19 2.00 5.29
CA ARG A 133 6.70 0.86 4.49
C ARG A 133 7.76 -0.22 4.29
N ARG A 134 9.00 0.19 3.98
CA ARG A 134 10.14 -0.75 3.85
C ARG A 134 10.49 -1.37 5.19
N PHE A 135 10.51 -0.55 6.23
CA PHE A 135 10.80 -0.99 7.60
C PHE A 135 9.77 -2.02 8.11
N ALA A 136 8.48 -1.74 7.97
CA ALA A 136 7.40 -2.65 8.37
C ALA A 136 7.46 -3.97 7.59
N ASN A 137 7.85 -3.93 6.30
CA ASN A 137 8.08 -5.14 5.52
C ASN A 137 9.24 -5.97 6.08
N ASN A 138 10.39 -5.33 6.33
CA ASN A 138 11.57 -6.01 6.87
C ASN A 138 11.33 -6.55 8.28
N LEU A 139 10.62 -5.80 9.12
CA LEU A 139 10.27 -6.22 10.48
C LEU A 139 9.35 -7.43 10.47
N THR A 140 8.37 -7.46 9.56
CA THR A 140 7.44 -8.58 9.42
C THR A 140 8.10 -9.80 8.76
N GLU A 141 9.11 -9.58 7.91
CA GLU A 141 9.97 -10.64 7.36
C GLU A 141 10.75 -11.34 8.48
N TRP A 142 11.32 -10.54 9.39
CA TRP A 142 12.11 -11.03 10.53
C TRP A 142 11.30 -11.82 11.57
N GLU A 143 10.02 -11.48 11.75
CA GLU A 143 9.09 -12.23 12.61
C GLU A 143 8.84 -13.66 12.11
N ASN A 144 9.02 -13.91 10.80
CA ASN A 144 8.93 -15.22 10.17
C ASN A 144 7.56 -15.89 10.36
N HIS A 145 6.55 -15.34 9.69
CA HIS A 145 5.18 -15.89 9.67
C HIS A 145 5.06 -17.09 8.74
N ARG A 146 4.26 -18.10 9.14
CA ARG A 146 4.08 -19.34 8.36
C ARG A 146 3.38 -19.08 7.03
N THR A 147 2.24 -18.39 7.04
CA THR A 147 1.39 -18.22 5.86
C THR A 147 1.46 -16.80 5.31
N GLN A 148 1.25 -16.66 4.01
CA GLN A 148 1.22 -15.35 3.34
C GLN A 148 0.10 -14.46 3.92
N SER A 149 -1.06 -15.04 4.18
CA SER A 149 -2.20 -14.36 4.80
C SER A 149 -1.85 -13.78 6.18
N GLN A 150 -1.12 -14.52 7.02
CA GLN A 150 -0.66 -14.02 8.32
C GLN A 150 0.35 -12.87 8.15
N PHE A 151 1.36 -13.07 7.29
CA PHE A 151 2.36 -12.04 7.00
C PHE A 151 1.70 -10.73 6.56
N ASP A 152 0.77 -10.81 5.61
CA ASP A 152 0.09 -9.62 5.08
C ASP A 152 -0.80 -8.95 6.12
N ARG A 153 -1.55 -9.73 6.92
CA ARG A 153 -2.35 -9.16 8.02
C ARG A 153 -1.49 -8.37 9.00
N HIS A 154 -0.41 -8.95 9.50
CA HIS A 154 0.47 -8.29 10.46
C HIS A 154 1.17 -7.07 9.86
N ARG A 155 1.64 -7.16 8.60
CA ARG A 155 2.23 -6.03 7.88
C ARG A 155 1.22 -4.89 7.71
N VAL A 156 0.02 -5.20 7.23
CA VAL A 156 -1.05 -4.21 7.01
C VAL A 156 -1.47 -3.57 8.32
N THR A 157 -1.61 -4.32 9.41
CA THR A 157 -1.93 -3.74 10.72
C THR A 157 -0.88 -2.70 11.15
N LYS A 158 0.42 -2.99 11.00
CA LYS A 158 1.49 -2.02 11.35
C LYS A 158 1.47 -0.77 10.49
N LEU A 159 1.15 -0.91 9.20
CA LEU A 159 1.01 0.21 8.27
C LEU A 159 -0.20 1.08 8.60
N VAL A 160 -1.37 0.45 8.80
CA VAL A 160 -2.62 1.14 9.10
C VAL A 160 -2.53 1.86 10.45
N LEU A 161 -1.88 1.28 11.46
CA LEU A 161 -1.69 1.97 12.75
C LEU A 161 -0.83 3.22 12.62
N PHE A 162 0.28 3.15 11.87
CA PHE A 162 1.15 4.31 11.63
C PHE A 162 0.44 5.40 10.82
N GLU A 163 -0.27 4.99 9.76
CA GLU A 163 -1.04 5.90 8.91
C GLU A 163 -2.22 6.53 9.68
N PHE A 164 -2.84 5.78 10.60
CA PHE A 164 -3.88 6.30 11.49
C PHE A 164 -3.33 7.40 12.40
N VAL A 165 -2.17 7.21 13.03
CA VAL A 165 -1.53 8.25 13.84
C VAL A 165 -1.19 9.45 12.97
N ASN A 166 -0.56 9.27 11.81
CA ASN A 166 -0.19 10.40 10.96
C ASN A 166 -1.40 11.22 10.47
N ASN A 167 -2.53 10.58 10.15
CA ASN A 167 -3.69 11.27 9.58
C ASN A 167 -4.65 11.83 10.65
N PHE A 168 -4.81 11.15 11.79
CA PHE A 168 -5.81 11.53 12.80
C PHE A 168 -5.22 12.18 14.04
N MET A 169 -3.92 12.04 14.32
CA MET A 169 -3.35 12.58 15.56
C MET A 169 -3.34 14.11 15.60
N SER A 170 -3.18 14.78 14.46
CA SER A 170 -3.32 16.23 14.35
C SER A 170 -4.75 16.69 14.67
N LEU A 171 -5.75 15.98 14.16
CA LEU A 171 -7.16 16.23 14.44
C LEU A 171 -7.48 16.01 15.92
N PHE A 172 -6.95 14.96 16.54
CA PHE A 172 -7.09 14.74 17.97
C PHE A 172 -6.42 15.83 18.80
N TYR A 173 -5.24 16.31 18.39
CA TYR A 173 -4.56 17.42 19.04
C TYR A 173 -5.41 18.69 19.01
N ILE A 174 -5.96 19.06 17.84
CA ILE A 174 -6.83 20.23 17.71
C ILE A 174 -8.12 20.06 18.51
N ALA A 175 -8.75 18.88 18.46
CA ALA A 175 -10.02 18.64 19.12
C ALA A 175 -9.92 18.65 20.65
N PHE A 176 -8.88 18.03 21.22
CA PHE A 176 -8.77 17.84 22.67
C PHE A 176 -7.90 18.88 23.37
N ILE A 177 -6.80 19.32 22.75
CA ILE A 177 -5.87 20.30 23.34
C ILE A 177 -6.26 21.72 22.97
N TYR A 178 -6.41 22.01 21.68
CA TYR A 178 -6.70 23.37 21.20
C TYR A 178 -8.19 23.74 21.31
N GLN A 179 -9.07 22.73 21.30
CA GLN A 179 -10.53 22.83 21.44
C GLN A 179 -11.23 23.77 20.43
N ASP A 180 -10.61 23.99 19.26
CA ASP A 180 -11.17 24.80 18.19
C ASP A 180 -12.00 23.94 17.22
N MET A 181 -13.32 24.03 17.37
CA MET A 181 -14.27 23.25 16.59
C MET A 181 -14.38 23.71 15.13
N ASP A 182 -14.07 24.97 14.83
CA ASP A 182 -14.18 25.51 13.46
C ASP A 182 -12.95 25.14 12.65
N MET A 183 -11.76 25.20 13.26
CA MET A 183 -10.53 24.65 12.68
C MET A 183 -10.65 23.13 12.48
N LEU A 184 -11.23 22.40 13.45
CA LEU A 184 -11.45 20.96 13.31
C LEU A 184 -12.38 20.61 12.14
N ARG A 185 -13.50 21.32 11.99
CA ARG A 185 -14.47 21.10 10.90
C ARG A 185 -13.85 21.36 9.54
N SER A 186 -13.11 22.46 9.39
CA SER A 186 -12.45 22.80 8.13
C SER A 186 -11.37 21.79 7.76
N GLN A 187 -10.55 21.34 8.72
CA GLN A 187 -9.55 20.30 8.46
C GLN A 187 -10.18 18.93 8.14
N LEU A 188 -11.24 18.52 8.86
CA LEU A 188 -11.97 17.30 8.52
C LEU A 188 -12.60 17.36 7.13
N ALA A 189 -13.23 18.49 6.78
CA ALA A 189 -13.84 18.67 5.46
C ALA A 189 -12.79 18.62 4.35
N THR A 190 -11.66 19.34 4.50
CA THR A 190 -10.57 19.29 3.52
C THR A 190 -9.98 17.90 3.40
N LEU A 191 -9.74 17.19 4.52
CA LEU A 191 -9.24 15.81 4.50
C LEU A 191 -10.20 14.86 3.75
N LEU A 192 -11.50 14.93 4.02
CA LEU A 192 -12.49 14.08 3.36
C LEU A 192 -12.63 14.40 1.86
N ILE A 193 -12.69 15.69 1.50
CA ILE A 193 -12.82 16.11 0.09
C ILE A 193 -11.57 15.72 -0.71
N ILE A 194 -10.38 15.99 -0.17
CA ILE A 194 -9.11 15.64 -0.82
C ILE A 194 -8.97 14.12 -0.94
N SER A 195 -9.30 13.36 0.11
CA SER A 195 -9.24 11.89 0.06
C SER A 195 -10.18 11.33 -0.99
N GLN A 196 -11.42 11.83 -1.08
CA GLN A 196 -12.36 11.40 -2.11
C GLN A 196 -11.86 11.73 -3.52
N ALA A 197 -11.27 12.92 -3.71
CA ALA A 197 -10.70 13.33 -4.98
C ALA A 197 -9.52 12.44 -5.39
N ILE A 198 -8.61 12.13 -4.47
CA ILE A 198 -7.47 11.24 -4.71
C ILE A 198 -7.95 9.82 -5.03
N ASN A 199 -8.91 9.29 -4.28
CA ASN A 199 -9.45 7.94 -4.52
C ASN A 199 -10.12 7.85 -5.90
N ASN A 200 -10.99 8.82 -6.24
CA ASN A 200 -11.60 8.89 -7.56
C ASN A 200 -10.55 9.00 -8.68
N PHE A 201 -9.48 9.76 -8.46
CA PHE A 201 -8.37 9.87 -9.42
C PHE A 201 -7.61 8.55 -9.59
N GLN A 202 -7.26 7.89 -8.50
CA GLN A 202 -6.52 6.63 -8.52
C GLN A 202 -7.35 5.47 -9.10
N GLU A 203 -8.66 5.43 -8.85
CA GLU A 203 -9.54 4.37 -9.32
C GLU A 203 -9.97 4.56 -10.78
N ALA A 204 -10.29 5.78 -11.22
CA ALA A 204 -10.82 6.02 -12.56
C ALA A 204 -9.78 6.56 -13.54
N LEU A 205 -9.06 7.62 -13.17
CA LEU A 205 -8.21 8.37 -14.10
C LEU A 205 -6.86 7.70 -14.32
N LEU A 206 -6.21 7.24 -13.26
CA LEU A 206 -4.90 6.61 -13.32
C LEU A 206 -4.88 5.37 -14.24
N PRO A 207 -5.80 4.38 -14.14
CA PRO A 207 -5.77 3.23 -15.04
C PRO A 207 -6.04 3.61 -16.50
N LEU A 208 -6.93 4.58 -16.76
CA LEU A 208 -7.20 5.07 -18.12
C LEU A 208 -5.97 5.74 -18.73
N ILE A 209 -5.26 6.56 -17.96
CA ILE A 209 -4.01 7.22 -18.38
C ILE A 209 -2.95 6.17 -18.70
N LEU A 210 -2.73 5.19 -17.79
CA LEU A 210 -1.76 4.11 -18.02
C LEU A 210 -2.14 3.24 -19.22
N GLN A 211 -3.43 2.92 -19.41
CA GLN A 211 -3.91 2.15 -20.55
C GLN A 211 -3.74 2.93 -21.87
N TYR A 212 -4.03 4.23 -21.87
CA TYR A 212 -3.83 5.11 -23.02
C TYR A 212 -2.35 5.20 -23.42
N TYR A 213 -1.46 5.44 -22.45
CA TYR A 213 -0.03 5.51 -22.74
C TYR A 213 0.58 4.15 -23.12
N SER A 214 0.19 3.06 -22.46
CA SER A 214 0.67 1.71 -22.78
C SER A 214 0.23 1.26 -24.18
N SER A 215 -1.03 1.51 -24.57
CA SER A 215 -1.52 1.20 -25.91
C SER A 215 -0.82 2.04 -27.00
N LYS A 216 -0.61 3.34 -26.76
CA LYS A 216 0.14 4.22 -27.68
C LYS A 216 1.59 3.78 -27.83
N MET A 217 2.26 3.42 -26.73
CA MET A 217 3.63 2.88 -26.74
C MET A 217 3.71 1.53 -27.45
N ALA A 218 2.72 0.64 -27.28
CA ALA A 218 2.64 -0.64 -27.97
C ALA A 218 2.48 -0.46 -29.50
N GLN A 219 1.65 0.50 -29.93
CA GLN A 219 1.50 0.86 -31.35
C GLN A 219 2.80 1.42 -31.93
N LEU A 220 3.49 2.31 -31.21
CA LEU A 220 4.78 2.84 -31.62
C LEU A 220 5.85 1.74 -31.74
N LYS A 221 5.90 0.82 -30.78
CA LYS A 221 6.80 -0.35 -30.83
C LYS A 221 6.50 -1.25 -32.03
N LYS A 222 5.22 -1.53 -32.33
CA LYS A 222 4.80 -2.31 -33.51
C LYS A 222 5.18 -1.60 -34.81
N ARG A 223 4.97 -0.28 -34.90
CA ARG A 223 5.36 0.53 -36.08
C ARG A 223 6.87 0.54 -36.30
N ASN A 224 7.66 0.70 -35.23
CA ASN A 224 9.12 0.67 -35.32
C ASN A 224 9.64 -0.74 -35.66
N SER A 225 9.02 -1.80 -35.11
CA SER A 225 9.35 -3.18 -35.47
C SER A 225 9.01 -3.48 -36.94
N SER A 226 7.85 -3.02 -37.44
CA SER A 226 7.48 -3.16 -38.85
C SER A 226 8.43 -2.42 -39.80
N LYS A 227 8.88 -1.21 -39.44
CA LYS A 227 9.92 -0.49 -40.20
C LYS A 227 11.26 -1.21 -40.20
N LYS A 228 11.62 -1.90 -39.11
CA LYS A 228 12.86 -2.69 -39.01
C LYS A 228 12.88 -3.89 -39.98
N TRP A 229 11.72 -4.49 -40.28
CA TRP A 229 11.62 -5.56 -41.29
C TRP A 229 11.43 -5.02 -42.72
N GLN A 230 11.11 -3.73 -42.88
CA GLN A 230 11.13 -3.00 -44.15
C GLN A 230 12.51 -2.36 -44.40
N MET A 231 13.59 -3.11 -44.20
CA MET A 231 14.89 -2.71 -44.75
C MET A 231 14.73 -2.62 -46.28
N PRO A 232 15.38 -1.66 -46.97
CA PRO A 232 15.36 -1.67 -48.42
C PRO A 232 15.93 -3.02 -48.85
N SER A 233 15.26 -3.69 -49.78
CA SER A 233 15.92 -4.66 -50.64
C SER A 233 16.93 -3.89 -51.49
N SER A 234 17.99 -3.35 -50.88
CA SER A 234 19.22 -3.04 -51.60
C SER A 234 19.72 -4.39 -52.07
N SER A 235 19.30 -4.70 -53.31
CA SER A 235 19.86 -5.66 -54.24
C SER A 235 21.02 -6.44 -53.64
N VAL A 236 20.70 -7.56 -52.99
CA VAL A 236 21.59 -8.69 -53.17
C VAL A 236 21.41 -9.00 -54.64
N ASP A 237 22.36 -8.58 -55.47
CA ASP A 237 22.46 -9.01 -56.87
C ASP A 237 22.64 -10.53 -56.83
N VAL A 238 21.52 -11.25 -56.73
CA VAL A 238 21.50 -12.68 -57.00
C VAL A 238 21.57 -12.75 -58.50
N GLN A 239 22.80 -12.91 -58.99
CA GLN A 239 23.06 -13.18 -60.37
C GLN A 239 22.40 -14.53 -60.68
N GLU A 240 21.25 -14.49 -61.36
CA GLU A 240 20.61 -15.70 -61.87
C GLU A 240 21.61 -16.38 -62.81
N LEU A 241 22.08 -17.56 -62.40
CA LEU A 241 23.00 -18.36 -63.21
C LEU A 241 22.26 -18.77 -64.49
N SER A 242 22.86 -18.49 -65.64
CA SER A 242 22.30 -18.83 -66.95
C SER A 242 22.17 -20.35 -67.08
N GLY A 243 21.13 -20.85 -67.74
CA GLY A 243 20.75 -22.27 -67.78
C GLY A 243 21.79 -23.25 -68.31
N ASP A 244 22.91 -22.76 -68.87
CA ASP A 244 24.03 -23.56 -69.35
C ASP A 244 25.13 -23.80 -68.28
N ASP A 245 24.88 -23.45 -67.02
CA ASP A 245 25.86 -23.63 -65.94
C ASP A 245 26.10 -25.12 -65.65
N PRO A 246 27.35 -25.63 -65.76
CA PRO A 246 27.65 -27.07 -65.64
C PRO A 246 27.33 -27.67 -64.26
N ARG A 247 26.99 -26.83 -63.26
CA ARG A 247 26.58 -27.26 -61.92
C ARG A 247 25.13 -27.79 -61.88
N ILE A 248 24.27 -27.38 -62.82
CA ILE A 248 22.87 -27.80 -62.87
C ILE A 248 22.73 -29.18 -63.54
N LEU A 249 23.60 -29.49 -64.51
CA LEU A 249 23.58 -30.74 -65.27
C LEU A 249 24.20 -31.95 -64.53
N GLN A 250 24.56 -31.80 -63.26
CA GLN A 250 25.09 -32.88 -62.40
C GLN A 250 24.11 -33.36 -61.32
N ALA A 251 22.84 -32.94 -61.38
CA ALA A 251 21.76 -33.45 -60.53
C ALA A 251 20.90 -34.48 -61.26
#